data_AF-A0A536ZPL5-F1
#
_entry.id   AF-A0A536ZPL5-F1
#
_cell.length_a   1.000
_cell.length_b   1.000
_cell.length_c   1.000
_cell.angle_alpha   90.00
_cell.angle_beta   90.00
_cell.angle_gamma   90.00
#
_symmetry.space_group_name_H-M   'P 1'
#
loop_
_entity.id
_entity.type
_entity.pdbx_description
1 polymer ?
#
loop_
_entity_poly.entity_id
_entity_poly.type
_entity_poly.pdbx_seq_one_letter_code
_entity_poly.pdbx_strand_id
1 'polypeptide(L)'
;MIEVEAGEDVALETRDANDGQIGPRTTAADLVRLERNVAHPLTGPVYVKGAKPGDLLEIEYLDIVPQTYGWTRFAPGGGFLPDLFDKHFVTHWDITPRYATSRELPGVRIPNGAFMGTAGLAPSHEQVHKWTAREMELKARGGRVWAPDAENAVPARGRVAAEGLRTIPPRENCGNADIKQLTKGSKLFVPVAVDGALYSVGDGHFAQGDSECCGTAIEMGATAVVRFRLHKGEAAARRIVWPRFAHPGFFAPPESAVPRNFIGTMGMPITAEGRNENCDITLAARNAVIEMIKLLEERGWSREQAYVLCSVAV
;
A
#
# COMPACT_ATOMS: atom_id res chain seq x y z
N MET A 1 14.95 6.28 16.64
CA MET A 1 15.45 4.94 16.26
C MET A 1 15.51 4.11 17.51
N ILE A 2 14.98 2.88 17.45
CA ILE A 2 15.14 1.88 18.51
C ILE A 2 16.02 0.75 17.99
N GLU A 3 16.66 0.01 18.88
CA GLU A 3 17.48 -1.15 18.55
C GLU A 3 16.90 -2.40 19.20
N VAL A 4 16.88 -3.50 18.47
CA VAL A 4 16.30 -4.78 18.92
C VAL A 4 17.19 -5.95 18.55
N GLU A 5 17.14 -7.00 19.37
CA GLU A 5 17.72 -8.29 19.02
C GLU A 5 16.80 -9.06 18.06
N ALA A 6 17.35 -10.00 17.29
CA ALA A 6 16.51 -10.93 16.53
C ALA A 6 15.66 -11.79 17.49
N GLY A 7 14.37 -11.92 17.20
CA GLY A 7 13.40 -12.64 18.03
C GLY A 7 12.64 -11.75 19.03
N GLU A 8 13.02 -10.49 19.22
CA GLU A 8 12.27 -9.54 20.03
C GLU A 8 11.03 -9.02 19.30
N ASP A 9 9.95 -8.81 20.06
CA ASP A 9 8.68 -8.28 19.56
C ASP A 9 8.67 -6.76 19.66
N VAL A 10 8.20 -6.09 18.62
CA VAL A 10 8.15 -4.63 18.55
C VAL A 10 6.75 -4.20 18.14
N ALA A 11 6.15 -3.30 18.92
CA ALA A 11 4.92 -2.60 18.54
C ALA A 11 5.25 -1.21 17.97
N LEU A 12 4.75 -0.91 16.79
CA LEU A 12 4.97 0.34 16.05
C LEU A 12 3.62 0.97 15.75
N GLU A 13 3.31 2.07 16.43
CA GLU A 13 2.10 2.86 16.17
C GLU A 13 2.33 3.79 14.96
N THR A 14 1.41 3.79 14.01
CA THR A 14 1.52 4.51 12.75
C THR A 14 0.37 5.49 12.56
N ARG A 15 0.67 6.62 11.92
CA ARG A 15 -0.35 7.51 11.34
C ARG A 15 -0.88 6.92 10.04
N ASP A 16 -2.01 7.43 9.55
CA ASP A 16 -2.54 7.06 8.22
C ASP A 16 -1.65 7.59 7.09
N ALA A 17 -1.90 7.10 5.87
CA ALA A 17 -1.14 7.40 4.65
C ALA A 17 -0.98 8.92 4.36
N ASN A 18 -1.94 9.73 4.79
CA ASN A 18 -1.98 11.18 4.55
C ASN A 18 -1.55 11.99 5.78
N ASP A 19 -0.90 11.36 6.76
CA ASP A 19 -0.40 12.01 7.98
C ASP A 19 -1.50 12.67 8.83
N GLY A 20 -2.69 12.09 8.85
CA GLY A 20 -3.81 12.57 9.68
C GLY A 20 -4.56 13.77 9.08
N GLN A 21 -4.30 14.13 7.82
CA GLN A 21 -4.98 15.25 7.16
C GLN A 21 -6.47 14.99 6.85
N ILE A 22 -6.90 13.73 6.77
CA ILE A 22 -8.29 13.35 6.44
C ILE A 22 -9.00 12.84 7.70
N GLY A 23 -9.81 13.70 8.31
CA GLY A 23 -10.63 13.36 9.47
C GLY A 23 -12.10 13.06 9.12
N PRO A 24 -12.92 12.62 10.08
CA PRO A 24 -14.33 12.20 9.86
C PRO A 24 -15.28 13.27 9.28
N ARG A 25 -14.81 14.52 9.21
CA ARG A 25 -15.55 15.68 8.69
C ARG A 25 -14.95 16.25 7.40
N THR A 26 -13.83 15.70 6.93
CA THR A 26 -13.19 16.15 5.69
C THR A 26 -14.12 15.90 4.52
N THR A 27 -14.37 16.91 3.69
CA THR A 27 -15.23 16.79 2.52
C THR A 27 -14.40 16.66 1.24
N ALA A 28 -15.04 16.29 0.13
CA ALA A 28 -14.41 16.27 -1.18
C ALA A 28 -13.80 17.63 -1.57
N ALA A 29 -14.39 18.75 -1.12
CA ALA A 29 -13.89 20.09 -1.38
C ALA A 29 -12.58 20.39 -0.61
N ASP A 30 -12.42 19.80 0.57
CA ASP A 30 -11.22 19.97 1.39
C ASP A 30 -10.02 19.21 0.81
N LEU A 31 -10.26 18.12 0.05
CA LEU A 31 -9.21 17.29 -0.54
C LEU A 31 -8.27 18.05 -1.49
N VAL A 32 -8.75 19.17 -2.05
CA VAL A 32 -7.95 20.05 -2.94
C VAL A 32 -6.77 20.69 -2.19
N ARG A 33 -6.88 20.84 -0.87
CA ARG A 33 -5.89 21.51 -0.01
C ARG A 33 -4.93 20.55 0.68
N LEU A 34 -4.99 19.25 0.36
CA LEU A 34 -4.11 18.27 0.97
C LEU A 34 -2.67 18.46 0.48
N GLU A 35 -1.75 18.46 1.43
CA GLU A 35 -0.32 18.40 1.16
C GLU A 35 0.00 17.00 0.62
N ARG A 36 0.44 16.93 -0.65
CA ARG A 36 0.68 15.66 -1.35
C ARG A 36 2.11 15.13 -1.19
N ASN A 37 3.01 15.93 -0.65
CA ASN A 37 4.41 15.57 -0.44
C ASN A 37 4.70 14.95 0.94
N VAL A 38 3.72 14.89 1.85
CA VAL A 38 3.89 14.29 3.19
C VAL A 38 3.69 12.77 3.22
N ALA A 39 2.98 12.21 2.23
CA ALA A 39 2.72 10.78 2.15
C ALA A 39 3.98 10.00 1.69
N HIS A 40 4.33 8.87 2.31
CA HIS A 40 3.74 8.23 3.51
C HIS A 40 4.58 8.48 4.78
N PRO A 41 3.98 8.84 5.94
CA PRO A 41 4.69 8.93 7.21
C PRO A 41 4.96 7.53 7.78
N LEU A 42 6.23 7.11 7.81
CA LEU A 42 6.61 5.79 8.32
C LEU A 42 7.15 5.87 9.75
N THR A 43 6.78 4.88 10.56
CA THR A 43 7.28 4.67 11.90
C THR A 43 8.52 3.79 11.86
N GLY A 44 9.62 4.30 12.40
CA GLY A 44 10.94 3.68 12.33
C GLY A 44 12.07 4.72 12.31
N PRO A 45 13.28 4.32 11.85
CA PRO A 45 13.66 2.94 11.59
C PRO A 45 13.89 2.14 12.89
N VAL A 46 13.62 0.84 12.82
CA VAL A 46 14.03 -0.17 13.80
C VAL A 46 15.36 -0.78 13.34
N TYR A 47 16.38 -0.69 14.20
CA TYR A 47 17.69 -1.29 13.95
C TYR A 47 17.72 -2.72 14.50
N VAL A 48 17.87 -3.72 13.62
CA VAL A 48 17.97 -5.13 13.99
C VAL A 48 19.43 -5.51 14.16
N LYS A 49 19.85 -5.77 15.40
CA LYS A 49 21.25 -6.05 15.71
C LYS A 49 21.75 -7.29 14.99
N GLY A 50 22.99 -7.20 14.49
CA GLY A 50 23.63 -8.28 13.74
C GLY A 50 23.19 -8.42 12.27
N ALA A 51 22.18 -7.67 11.81
CA ALA A 51 21.81 -7.62 10.40
C ALA A 51 22.92 -6.93 9.58
N LYS A 52 23.36 -7.58 8.50
CA LYS A 52 24.40 -7.08 7.59
C LYS A 52 23.97 -7.18 6.13
N PRO A 53 24.51 -6.34 5.23
CA PRO A 53 24.26 -6.46 3.80
C PRO A 53 24.47 -7.90 3.29
N GLY A 54 23.51 -8.41 2.52
CA GLY A 54 23.52 -9.79 2.00
C GLY A 54 22.79 -10.82 2.86
N ASP A 55 22.36 -10.46 4.08
CA ASP A 55 21.39 -11.23 4.85
C ASP A 55 19.98 -11.11 4.23
N LEU A 56 19.08 -12.04 4.59
CA LEU A 56 17.65 -11.91 4.37
C LEU A 56 16.96 -11.69 5.72
N LEU A 57 16.23 -10.58 5.86
CA LEU A 57 15.44 -10.32 7.06
C LEU A 57 14.02 -10.87 6.85
N GLU A 58 13.60 -11.77 7.73
CA GLU A 58 12.21 -12.18 7.90
C GLU A 58 11.55 -11.27 8.92
N ILE A 59 10.43 -10.65 8.54
CA ILE A 59 9.56 -9.84 9.38
C ILE A 59 8.24 -10.61 9.51
N GLU A 60 7.97 -11.13 10.70
CA GLU A 60 6.71 -11.79 11.04
C GLU A 60 5.73 -10.78 11.63
N TYR A 61 4.53 -10.66 11.05
CA TYR A 61 3.47 -9.80 11.56
C TYR A 61 2.66 -10.55 12.61
N LEU A 62 2.94 -10.31 13.88
CA LEU A 62 2.28 -10.97 15.01
C LEU A 62 0.85 -10.45 15.22
N ASP A 63 0.64 -9.15 15.03
CA ASP A 63 -0.66 -8.52 15.05
C ASP A 63 -0.66 -7.20 14.27
N ILE A 64 -1.83 -6.81 13.77
CA ILE A 64 -2.04 -5.51 13.13
C ILE A 64 -3.36 -4.97 13.69
N VAL A 65 -3.24 -3.99 14.59
CA VAL A 65 -4.39 -3.46 15.32
C VAL A 65 -4.87 -2.19 14.62
N PRO A 66 -6.06 -2.21 14.00
CA PRO A 66 -6.60 -1.05 13.32
C PRO A 66 -7.05 0.04 14.31
N GLN A 67 -6.91 1.31 13.94
CA GLN A 67 -7.65 2.37 14.59
C GLN A 67 -9.16 2.28 14.25
N THR A 68 -9.99 3.04 14.97
CA THR A 68 -11.45 2.95 14.88
C THR A 68 -12.06 3.77 13.74
N TYR A 69 -11.24 4.49 12.98
CA TYR A 69 -11.66 5.33 11.88
C TYR A 69 -10.71 5.15 10.69
N GLY A 70 -11.28 5.16 9.49
CA GLY A 70 -10.52 5.19 8.25
C GLY A 70 -11.21 5.95 7.13
N TRP A 71 -10.54 6.05 6.00
CA TRP A 71 -11.04 6.78 4.84
C TRP A 71 -10.58 6.14 3.53
N THR A 72 -11.33 6.40 2.46
CA THR A 72 -10.92 6.08 1.08
C THR A 72 -11.17 7.30 0.22
N ARG A 73 -10.24 7.63 -0.70
CA ARG A 73 -10.42 8.78 -1.60
C ARG A 73 -9.78 8.57 -2.96
N PHE A 74 -10.44 9.10 -3.98
CA PHE A 74 -9.79 9.35 -5.26
C PHE A 74 -9.85 10.84 -5.59
N ALA A 75 -8.95 11.24 -6.47
CA ALA A 75 -8.80 12.62 -6.91
C ALA A 75 -8.51 12.64 -8.42
N PRO A 76 -8.81 13.75 -9.11
CA PRO A 76 -8.56 13.89 -10.53
C PRO A 76 -7.10 13.59 -10.88
N GLY A 77 -6.90 12.81 -11.93
CA GLY A 77 -5.57 12.39 -12.38
C GLY A 77 -4.92 11.29 -11.53
N GLY A 78 -5.56 10.82 -10.45
CA GLY A 78 -5.09 9.72 -9.59
C GLY A 78 -5.79 8.39 -9.86
N GLY A 79 -5.31 7.34 -9.18
CA GLY A 79 -5.85 5.98 -9.28
C GLY A 79 -5.59 5.30 -10.62
N PHE A 80 -6.24 4.16 -10.80
CA PHE A 80 -6.09 3.27 -11.95
C PHE A 80 -6.93 3.71 -13.16
N LEU A 81 -8.02 4.46 -12.93
CA LEU A 81 -8.91 5.00 -13.94
C LEU A 81 -8.90 6.55 -13.95
N PRO A 82 -7.74 7.20 -14.10
CA PRO A 82 -7.62 8.66 -13.97
C PRO A 82 -8.37 9.43 -15.07
N ASP A 83 -8.70 8.77 -16.18
CA ASP A 83 -9.44 9.34 -17.31
C ASP A 83 -10.97 9.26 -17.15
N LEU A 84 -11.45 8.42 -16.24
CA LEU A 84 -12.90 8.21 -15.99
C LEU A 84 -13.39 8.89 -14.71
N PHE A 85 -12.48 9.25 -13.80
CA PHE A 85 -12.79 9.84 -12.50
C PHE A 85 -12.07 11.19 -12.35
N ASP A 86 -12.78 12.25 -12.73
CA ASP A 86 -12.28 13.63 -12.83
C ASP A 86 -12.70 14.52 -11.66
N LYS A 87 -13.26 13.94 -10.60
CA LYS A 87 -13.71 14.63 -9.38
C LYS A 87 -13.01 14.08 -8.14
N HIS A 88 -13.07 14.86 -7.08
CA HIS A 88 -12.69 14.40 -5.74
C HIS A 88 -13.86 13.66 -5.11
N PHE A 89 -13.57 12.56 -4.42
CA PHE A 89 -14.53 11.80 -3.63
C PHE A 89 -13.86 11.26 -2.37
N VAL A 90 -14.60 11.22 -1.27
CA VAL A 90 -14.14 10.67 0.00
C VAL A 90 -15.24 9.82 0.63
N THR A 91 -14.84 8.69 1.16
CA THR A 91 -15.68 7.77 1.96
C THR A 91 -15.07 7.67 3.34
N HIS A 92 -15.90 7.76 4.37
CA HIS A 92 -15.49 7.64 5.76
C HIS A 92 -15.94 6.31 6.33
N TRP A 93 -15.07 5.66 7.07
CA TRP A 93 -15.29 4.33 7.61
C TRP A 93 -15.26 4.33 9.13
N ASP A 94 -16.35 3.87 9.73
CA ASP A 94 -16.38 3.49 11.14
C ASP A 94 -15.89 2.05 11.25
N ILE A 95 -14.77 1.86 11.96
CA ILE A 95 -14.05 0.58 12.03
C ILE A 95 -14.31 -0.08 13.39
N THR A 96 -14.72 -1.35 13.33
CA THR A 96 -14.73 -2.26 14.48
C THR A 96 -13.69 -3.36 14.27
N PRO A 97 -13.36 -4.17 15.29
CA PRO A 97 -12.45 -5.30 15.12
C PRO A 97 -12.88 -6.34 14.07
N ARG A 98 -14.17 -6.36 13.68
CA ARG A 98 -14.73 -7.35 12.73
C ARG A 98 -14.99 -6.79 11.34
N TYR A 99 -15.47 -5.57 11.25
CA TYR A 99 -15.85 -4.96 9.97
C TYR A 99 -15.81 -3.43 10.03
N ALA A 100 -15.73 -2.82 8.86
CA ALA A 100 -15.92 -1.40 8.62
C ALA A 100 -17.27 -1.14 7.93
N THR A 101 -17.91 -0.02 8.29
CA THR A 101 -19.14 0.47 7.65
C THR A 101 -18.99 1.95 7.29
N SER A 102 -19.71 2.39 6.27
CA SER A 102 -19.71 3.79 5.84
C SER A 102 -21.13 4.29 5.62
N ARG A 103 -21.38 5.55 5.99
CA ARG A 103 -22.64 6.25 5.66
C ARG A 103 -22.74 6.56 4.17
N GLU A 104 -21.60 6.73 3.49
CA GLU A 104 -21.54 6.93 2.04
C GLU A 104 -21.80 5.63 1.27
N LEU A 105 -21.68 4.46 1.91
CA LEU A 105 -21.94 3.14 1.33
C LEU A 105 -22.94 2.32 2.19
N PRO A 106 -24.21 2.75 2.27
CA PRO A 106 -25.19 2.13 3.17
C PRO A 106 -25.45 0.67 2.84
N GLY A 107 -25.47 -0.18 3.86
CA GLY A 107 -25.72 -1.62 3.71
C GLY A 107 -24.48 -2.46 3.38
N VAL A 108 -23.32 -1.83 3.18
CA VAL A 108 -22.04 -2.51 2.96
C VAL A 108 -21.31 -2.71 4.29
N ARG A 109 -20.75 -3.90 4.48
CA ARG A 109 -19.84 -4.24 5.58
C ARG A 109 -18.58 -4.86 4.98
N ILE A 110 -17.44 -4.21 5.18
CA ILE A 110 -16.16 -4.75 4.73
C ILE A 110 -15.52 -5.50 5.90
N PRO A 111 -15.25 -6.82 5.78
CA PRO A 111 -14.58 -7.58 6.83
C PRO A 111 -13.18 -7.04 7.13
N ASN A 112 -12.71 -7.27 8.36
CA ASN A 112 -11.35 -6.94 8.74
C ASN A 112 -10.34 -7.81 7.96
N GLY A 113 -9.54 -7.16 7.12
CA GLY A 113 -8.40 -7.72 6.41
C GLY A 113 -7.16 -6.88 6.66
N ALA A 114 -6.97 -6.39 7.88
CA ALA A 114 -5.99 -5.35 8.16
C ALA A 114 -4.55 -5.78 7.86
N PHE A 115 -3.83 -4.92 7.16
CA PHE A 115 -2.42 -5.07 6.84
C PHE A 115 -1.72 -3.70 6.76
N MET A 116 -0.41 -3.69 6.54
CA MET A 116 0.38 -2.46 6.33
C MET A 116 0.76 -2.37 4.85
N GLY A 117 0.28 -1.34 4.14
CA GLY A 117 0.55 -1.09 2.70
C GLY A 117 2.02 -0.80 2.43
N THR A 118 2.63 0.02 3.28
CA THR A 118 4.05 0.36 3.25
C THR A 118 4.85 -0.29 4.37
N ALA A 119 5.74 -1.23 4.01
CA ALA A 119 6.73 -1.80 4.93
C ALA A 119 8.03 -2.14 4.18
N GLY A 120 9.18 -1.79 4.75
CA GLY A 120 10.45 -2.04 4.05
C GLY A 120 11.71 -1.73 4.85
N LEU A 121 12.84 -2.04 4.22
CA LEU A 121 14.17 -1.80 4.77
C LEU A 121 14.80 -0.54 4.17
N ALA A 122 15.74 0.09 4.86
CA ALA A 122 16.46 1.20 4.27
C ALA A 122 17.33 0.71 3.10
N PRO A 123 17.31 1.42 1.95
CA PRO A 123 18.19 1.11 0.84
C PRO A 123 19.62 1.54 1.10
N SER A 124 20.57 0.91 0.39
CA SER A 124 21.94 1.43 0.31
C SER A 124 22.00 2.68 -0.57
N HIS A 125 23.06 3.48 -0.42
CA HIS A 125 23.28 4.63 -1.31
C HIS A 125 23.36 4.22 -2.78
N GLU A 126 23.94 3.06 -3.09
CA GLU A 126 24.01 2.55 -4.46
C GLU A 126 22.61 2.25 -5.03
N GLN A 127 21.73 1.64 -4.21
CA GLN A 127 20.34 1.42 -4.59
C GLN A 127 19.62 2.73 -4.84
N VAL A 128 19.73 3.71 -3.94
CA VAL A 128 19.13 5.04 -4.13
C VAL A 128 19.58 5.67 -5.45
N HIS A 129 20.89 5.66 -5.75
CA HIS A 129 21.40 6.20 -7.02
C HIS A 129 20.82 5.47 -8.24
N LYS A 130 20.79 4.13 -8.23
CA LYS A 130 20.25 3.33 -9.33
C LYS A 130 18.76 3.55 -9.55
N TRP A 131 17.99 3.62 -8.46
CA TRP A 131 16.56 3.83 -8.50
C TRP A 131 16.20 5.23 -8.98
N THR A 132 16.90 6.25 -8.48
CA THR A 132 16.77 7.63 -8.97
C THR A 132 17.06 7.70 -10.48
N ALA A 133 18.14 7.07 -10.95
CA ALA A 133 18.50 7.12 -12.37
C ALA A 133 17.40 6.52 -13.28
N ARG A 134 16.88 5.32 -12.96
CA ARG A 134 15.83 4.68 -13.76
C ARG A 134 14.48 5.41 -13.67
N GLU A 135 14.17 6.01 -12.53
CA GLU A 135 12.94 6.80 -12.36
C GLU A 135 13.04 8.13 -13.13
N MET A 136 14.19 8.80 -13.10
CA MET A 136 14.37 10.02 -13.90
C MET A 136 14.39 9.74 -15.40
N GLU A 137 14.89 8.59 -15.84
CA GLU A 137 14.76 8.12 -17.23
C GLU A 137 13.28 7.98 -17.62
N LEU A 138 12.48 7.28 -16.80
CA LEU A 138 11.04 7.15 -17.03
C LEU A 138 10.35 8.52 -17.13
N LYS A 139 10.71 9.45 -16.24
CA LYS A 139 10.19 10.83 -16.27
C LYS A 139 10.55 11.54 -17.57
N ALA A 140 11.78 11.39 -18.04
CA ALA A 140 12.26 12.04 -19.27
C ALA A 140 11.49 11.59 -20.52
N ARG A 141 10.99 10.35 -20.54
CA ARG A 141 10.10 9.84 -21.60
C ARG A 141 8.60 10.04 -21.33
N GLY A 142 8.23 10.93 -20.40
CA GLY A 142 6.85 11.32 -20.11
C GLY A 142 6.12 10.40 -19.12
N GLY A 143 6.82 9.48 -18.48
CA GLY A 143 6.25 8.63 -17.43
C GLY A 143 5.98 9.40 -16.14
N ARG A 144 5.01 8.90 -15.36
CA ARG A 144 4.64 9.48 -14.07
C ARG A 144 5.64 9.06 -12.99
N VAL A 145 6.32 10.04 -12.39
CA VAL A 145 7.38 9.82 -11.40
C VAL A 145 7.33 10.90 -10.33
N TRP A 146 7.48 10.49 -9.07
CA TRP A 146 7.62 11.39 -7.93
C TRP A 146 9.10 11.51 -7.56
N ALA A 147 9.73 12.57 -8.07
CA ALA A 147 11.13 12.87 -7.78
C ALA A 147 11.34 13.17 -6.27
N PRO A 148 12.60 13.07 -5.78
CA PRO A 148 12.96 13.62 -4.48
C PRO A 148 12.45 15.05 -4.32
N ASP A 149 11.85 15.32 -3.18
CA ASP A 149 11.27 16.60 -2.83
C ASP A 149 11.64 16.89 -1.39
N ALA A 150 12.34 18.00 -1.18
CA ALA A 150 12.77 18.43 0.15
C ALA A 150 11.63 19.11 0.93
N GLU A 151 10.59 19.57 0.23
CA GLU A 151 9.42 20.18 0.85
C GLU A 151 8.68 19.12 1.67
N ASN A 152 8.52 19.40 2.97
CA ASN A 152 7.91 18.50 3.96
C ASN A 152 8.62 17.15 4.17
N ALA A 153 9.86 16.98 3.66
CA ALA A 153 10.66 15.80 3.94
C ALA A 153 10.96 15.67 5.44
N VAL A 154 11.00 14.44 5.96
CA VAL A 154 11.39 14.16 7.34
C VAL A 154 12.54 13.15 7.32
N PRO A 155 13.76 13.54 7.76
CA PRO A 155 14.18 14.85 8.25
C PRO A 155 14.20 15.95 7.15
N ALA A 156 13.88 17.19 7.53
CA ALA A 156 13.72 18.32 6.59
C ALA A 156 15.03 18.91 6.02
N ARG A 157 16.20 18.34 6.35
CA ARG A 157 17.50 18.87 5.93
C ARG A 157 18.49 17.74 5.63
N GLY A 158 19.54 18.12 4.90
CA GLY A 158 20.65 17.23 4.57
C GLY A 158 20.35 16.32 3.38
N ARG A 159 21.18 15.30 3.20
CA ARG A 159 21.15 14.43 2.03
C ARG A 159 19.83 13.69 1.87
N VAL A 160 19.21 13.29 2.98
CA VAL A 160 17.93 12.58 2.97
C VAL A 160 16.81 13.46 2.39
N ALA A 161 16.76 14.75 2.71
CA ALA A 161 15.76 15.65 2.14
C ALA A 161 15.98 15.91 0.64
N ALA A 162 17.24 16.02 0.20
CA ALA A 162 17.57 16.36 -1.18
C ALA A 162 17.58 15.16 -2.14
N GLU A 163 17.99 13.99 -1.66
CA GLU A 163 18.19 12.79 -2.48
C GLU A 163 17.23 11.64 -2.09
N GLY A 164 16.45 11.81 -1.02
CA GLY A 164 15.51 10.80 -0.53
C GLY A 164 14.42 10.53 -1.54
N LEU A 165 14.27 9.26 -1.89
CA LEU A 165 13.22 8.80 -2.79
C LEU A 165 11.87 8.83 -2.08
N ARG A 166 10.83 9.23 -2.81
CA ARG A 166 9.44 9.18 -2.33
C ARG A 166 9.04 7.74 -2.05
N THR A 167 8.26 7.54 -1.00
CA THR A 167 7.76 6.23 -0.55
C THR A 167 6.55 5.72 -1.36
N ILE A 168 6.14 6.45 -2.40
CA ILE A 168 4.96 6.13 -3.23
C ILE A 168 5.12 4.80 -4.01
N PRO A 169 6.16 4.59 -4.83
CA PRO A 169 6.29 3.32 -5.56
C PRO A 169 6.99 2.24 -4.72
N PRO A 170 6.60 0.96 -4.87
CA PRO A 170 7.37 -0.16 -4.35
C PRO A 170 8.71 -0.28 -5.07
N ARG A 171 9.71 -0.82 -4.36
CA ARG A 171 11.04 -1.13 -4.89
C ARG A 171 11.54 -2.46 -4.32
N GLU A 172 12.78 -2.79 -4.62
CA GLU A 172 13.42 -4.04 -4.19
C GLU A 172 13.56 -4.16 -2.66
N ASN A 173 13.44 -3.05 -1.92
CA ASN A 173 13.35 -3.04 -0.46
C ASN A 173 11.90 -3.24 0.06
N CYS A 174 10.98 -3.68 -0.79
CA CYS A 174 9.52 -3.69 -0.59
C CYS A 174 8.96 -2.27 -0.61
N GLY A 175 8.83 -1.59 0.53
CA GLY A 175 8.20 -0.28 0.60
C GLY A 175 6.69 -0.40 0.39
N ASN A 176 6.12 0.49 -0.42
CA ASN A 176 4.68 0.57 -0.67
C ASN A 176 4.21 -0.48 -1.67
N ALA A 177 4.04 -1.72 -1.21
CA ALA A 177 3.75 -2.86 -2.06
C ALA A 177 2.25 -3.19 -2.13
N ASP A 178 1.45 -2.72 -1.17
CA ASP A 178 -0.01 -2.82 -1.17
C ASP A 178 -0.54 -4.24 -1.37
N ILE A 179 0.12 -5.19 -0.69
CA ILE A 179 -0.18 -6.63 -0.75
C ILE A 179 -1.15 -6.98 0.38
N LYS A 180 -2.45 -7.02 0.08
CA LYS A 180 -3.51 -7.34 1.06
C LYS A 180 -3.37 -8.69 1.78
N GLN A 181 -2.50 -9.57 1.29
CA GLN A 181 -2.21 -10.86 1.92
C GLN A 181 -1.16 -10.77 3.05
N LEU A 182 -0.52 -9.61 3.26
CA LEU A 182 0.44 -9.36 4.35
C LEU A 182 -0.25 -9.05 5.70
N THR A 183 -1.23 -9.86 6.06
CA THR A 183 -2.03 -9.71 7.27
C THR A 183 -1.37 -10.40 8.47
N LYS A 184 -2.07 -10.42 9.62
CA LYS A 184 -1.65 -11.14 10.83
C LYS A 184 -1.24 -12.59 10.54
N GLY A 185 -0.03 -12.96 10.98
CA GLY A 185 0.58 -14.27 10.81
C GLY A 185 1.43 -14.39 9.54
N SER A 186 1.39 -13.40 8.65
CA SER A 186 2.23 -13.36 7.46
C SER A 186 3.70 -13.09 7.79
N LYS A 187 4.57 -13.42 6.82
CA LYS A 187 6.01 -13.22 6.89
C LYS A 187 6.47 -12.53 5.62
N LEU A 188 7.13 -11.38 5.78
CA LEU A 188 7.79 -10.65 4.71
C LEU A 188 9.30 -10.91 4.76
N PHE A 189 9.92 -11.15 3.62
CA PHE A 189 11.33 -11.45 3.49
C PHE A 189 11.98 -10.41 2.58
N VAL A 190 12.87 -9.59 3.13
CA VAL A 190 13.52 -8.49 2.39
C VAL A 190 15.04 -8.62 2.47
N PRO A 191 15.76 -8.51 1.34
CA PRO A 191 17.23 -8.48 1.35
C PRO A 191 17.76 -7.28 2.14
N VAL A 192 18.69 -7.52 3.06
CA VAL A 192 19.34 -6.46 3.84
C VAL A 192 20.39 -5.77 2.96
N ALA A 193 20.29 -4.45 2.85
CA ALA A 193 21.20 -3.63 2.05
C ALA A 193 22.16 -2.76 2.89
N VAL A 194 21.84 -2.54 4.17
CA VAL A 194 22.61 -1.73 5.11
C VAL A 194 22.67 -2.40 6.48
N ASP A 195 23.67 -2.04 7.27
CA ASP A 195 23.82 -2.52 8.65
C ASP A 195 22.56 -2.21 9.48
N GLY A 196 22.09 -3.19 10.22
CA GLY A 196 20.89 -3.07 11.04
C GLY A 196 19.57 -3.14 10.27
N ALA A 197 19.60 -3.26 8.93
CA ALA A 197 18.45 -3.30 8.03
C ALA A 197 17.56 -2.03 8.00
N LEU A 198 17.34 -1.39 9.15
CA LEU A 198 16.58 -0.15 9.34
C LEU A 198 15.13 -0.28 8.83
N TYR A 199 14.37 -1.17 9.46
CA TYR A 199 12.97 -1.45 9.10
C TYR A 199 12.04 -0.28 9.46
N SER A 200 11.16 0.11 8.54
CA SER A 200 10.10 1.09 8.79
C SER A 200 8.76 0.60 8.24
N VAL A 201 7.67 1.03 8.88
CA VAL A 201 6.30 0.62 8.54
C VAL A 201 5.31 1.76 8.72
N GLY A 202 4.27 1.82 7.90
CA GLY A 202 3.21 2.82 7.96
C GLY A 202 2.07 2.43 7.04
N ASP A 203 1.17 3.38 6.77
CA ASP A 203 0.15 3.19 5.73
C ASP A 203 -0.74 1.98 6.02
N GLY A 204 -1.41 2.03 7.17
CA GLY A 204 -2.26 0.94 7.64
C GLY A 204 -3.54 0.88 6.82
N HIS A 205 -3.88 -0.30 6.30
CA HIS A 205 -5.10 -0.52 5.53
C HIS A 205 -6.00 -1.47 6.30
N PHE A 206 -7.26 -1.10 6.54
CA PHE A 206 -8.21 -2.02 7.15
C PHE A 206 -8.66 -3.12 6.17
N ALA A 207 -8.81 -2.75 4.91
CA ALA A 207 -9.12 -3.66 3.80
C ALA A 207 -8.76 -2.98 2.47
N GLN A 208 -8.42 -3.80 1.48
CA GLN A 208 -8.04 -3.35 0.14
C GLN A 208 -8.48 -4.37 -0.93
N GLY A 209 -8.98 -3.84 -2.04
CA GLY A 209 -9.16 -4.54 -3.31
C GLY A 209 -7.83 -4.99 -3.93
N ASP A 210 -7.86 -5.97 -4.84
CA ASP A 210 -6.70 -6.13 -5.73
C ASP A 210 -6.56 -4.88 -6.62
N SER A 211 -5.33 -4.43 -6.85
CA SER A 211 -4.96 -3.18 -7.55
C SER A 211 -5.12 -1.88 -6.77
N GLU A 212 -5.84 -1.85 -5.64
CA GLU A 212 -6.11 -0.59 -4.92
C GLU A 212 -6.59 0.52 -5.88
N CYS A 213 -7.62 0.23 -6.68
CA CYS A 213 -7.83 0.99 -7.92
C CYS A 213 -8.08 2.49 -7.73
N CYS A 214 -8.62 2.95 -6.59
CA CYS A 214 -8.74 4.40 -6.30
C CYS A 214 -7.39 5.09 -6.04
N GLY A 215 -6.31 4.32 -5.87
CA GLY A 215 -5.02 4.75 -5.33
C GLY A 215 -5.08 5.06 -3.84
N THR A 216 -6.01 4.41 -3.13
CA THR A 216 -6.10 4.28 -1.66
C THR A 216 -6.99 3.10 -1.29
N ALA A 217 -6.72 2.51 -0.14
CA ALA A 217 -7.51 1.47 0.51
C ALA A 217 -8.57 2.05 1.46
N ILE A 218 -9.02 1.26 2.46
CA ILE A 218 -9.57 1.82 3.71
C ILE A 218 -8.38 2.21 4.59
N GLU A 219 -7.87 3.41 4.35
CA GLU A 219 -6.70 3.99 5.00
C GLU A 219 -6.98 4.29 6.47
N MET A 220 -6.02 3.97 7.34
CA MET A 220 -6.14 4.17 8.78
C MET A 220 -4.77 4.31 9.45
N GLY A 221 -4.76 4.90 10.65
CA GLY A 221 -3.68 4.62 11.60
C GLY A 221 -3.77 3.18 12.11
N ALA A 222 -2.64 2.59 12.50
CA ALA A 222 -2.61 1.22 13.01
C ALA A 222 -1.47 1.02 14.02
N THR A 223 -1.49 -0.10 14.73
CA THR A 223 -0.31 -0.60 15.44
C THR A 223 0.13 -1.91 14.82
N ALA A 224 1.32 -1.94 14.22
CA ALA A 224 1.95 -3.16 13.72
C ALA A 224 2.80 -3.78 14.84
N VAL A 225 2.51 -5.04 15.19
CA VAL A 225 3.31 -5.84 16.11
C VAL A 225 4.12 -6.84 15.29
N VAL A 226 5.45 -6.69 15.28
CA VAL A 226 6.34 -7.47 14.42
C VAL A 226 7.44 -8.16 15.21
N ARG A 227 7.94 -9.27 14.66
CA ARG A 227 9.14 -9.97 15.12
C ARG A 227 10.11 -10.16 13.97
N PHE A 228 11.40 -10.02 14.27
CA PHE A 228 12.46 -10.16 13.27
C PHE A 228 13.22 -11.47 13.40
N ARG A 229 13.55 -12.10 12.27
CA ARG A 229 14.49 -13.21 12.19
C ARG A 229 15.51 -12.94 11.09
N LEU A 230 16.79 -13.20 11.39
CA LEU A 230 17.87 -13.05 10.43
C LEU A 230 18.26 -14.40 9.82
N HIS A 231 18.25 -14.44 8.48
CA HIS A 231 18.81 -15.54 7.71
C HIS A 231 20.16 -15.09 7.13
N LYS A 232 21.23 -15.46 7.83
CA LYS A 232 22.58 -14.95 7.59
C LYS A 232 23.10 -15.34 6.20
N GLY A 233 23.48 -14.34 5.41
CA GLY A 233 24.04 -14.49 4.05
C GLY A 233 23.08 -15.08 3.00
N GLU A 234 21.81 -15.35 3.34
CA GLU A 234 20.92 -16.08 2.44
C GLU A 234 20.57 -15.30 1.17
N ALA A 235 20.35 -13.98 1.28
CA ALA A 235 20.03 -13.16 0.12
C ALA A 235 21.20 -13.16 -0.88
N ALA A 236 22.44 -13.05 -0.40
CA ALA A 236 23.63 -13.15 -1.24
C ALA A 236 23.79 -14.55 -1.86
N ALA A 237 23.70 -15.61 -1.04
CA ALA A 237 23.90 -16.99 -1.50
C ALA A 237 22.89 -17.43 -2.56
N ARG A 238 21.63 -16.99 -2.43
CA ARG A 238 20.53 -17.33 -3.35
C ARG A 238 20.24 -16.23 -4.38
N ARG A 239 21.02 -15.15 -4.40
CA ARG A 239 20.81 -13.97 -5.27
C ARG A 239 19.38 -13.41 -5.17
N ILE A 240 18.86 -13.30 -3.96
CA ILE A 240 17.54 -12.73 -3.70
C ILE A 240 17.65 -11.21 -3.82
N VAL A 241 17.01 -10.66 -4.84
CA VAL A 241 16.94 -9.21 -5.08
C VAL A 241 15.57 -8.66 -4.76
N TRP A 242 14.51 -9.43 -5.04
CA TRP A 242 13.13 -9.03 -4.84
C TRP A 242 12.58 -9.51 -3.49
N PRO A 243 11.70 -8.72 -2.84
CA PRO A 243 11.05 -9.14 -1.62
C PRO A 243 10.14 -10.34 -1.89
N ARG A 244 9.90 -11.13 -0.85
CA ARG A 244 9.00 -12.29 -0.90
C ARG A 244 8.11 -12.26 0.31
N PHE A 245 6.95 -12.89 0.24
CA PHE A 245 6.12 -13.09 1.42
C PHE A 245 5.56 -14.49 1.46
N ALA A 246 5.16 -14.91 2.66
CA ALA A 246 4.44 -16.15 2.90
C ALA A 246 3.35 -15.92 3.93
N HIS A 247 2.25 -16.66 3.82
CA HIS A 247 1.19 -16.70 4.81
C HIS A 247 0.91 -18.17 5.14
N PRO A 248 1.04 -18.61 6.41
CA PRO A 248 0.92 -20.03 6.77
C PRO A 248 -0.54 -20.53 6.79
N GLY A 249 -1.52 -19.64 6.80
CA GLY A 249 -2.96 -19.94 6.77
C GLY A 249 -3.74 -19.08 5.77
N PHE A 250 -5.02 -18.81 6.04
CA PHE A 250 -5.81 -17.86 5.28
C PHE A 250 -5.47 -16.42 5.68
N PHE A 251 -5.24 -15.53 4.70
CA PHE A 251 -4.90 -14.13 4.96
C PHE A 251 -6.08 -13.29 5.45
N ALA A 252 -7.30 -13.72 5.13
CA ALA A 252 -8.55 -13.18 5.67
C ALA A 252 -9.29 -14.30 6.43
N PRO A 253 -10.32 -14.00 7.25
CA PRO A 253 -11.19 -15.03 7.81
C PRO A 253 -11.62 -16.02 6.71
N PRO A 254 -11.64 -17.35 6.94
CA PRO A 254 -11.89 -18.34 5.89
C PRO A 254 -13.15 -18.08 5.06
N GLU A 255 -14.21 -17.59 5.70
CA GLU A 255 -15.47 -17.17 5.08
C GLU A 255 -15.34 -16.00 4.09
N SER A 256 -14.28 -15.20 4.21
CA SER A 256 -13.93 -14.09 3.32
C SER A 256 -12.76 -14.44 2.38
N ALA A 257 -11.84 -15.33 2.80
CA ALA A 257 -10.67 -15.72 2.02
C ALA A 257 -11.01 -16.62 0.81
N VAL A 258 -12.06 -17.44 0.93
CA VAL A 258 -12.62 -18.18 -0.20
C VAL A 258 -14.02 -17.61 -0.48
N PRO A 259 -14.19 -16.83 -1.56
CA PRO A 259 -15.44 -16.13 -1.78
C PRO A 259 -16.60 -17.11 -1.91
N ARG A 260 -17.58 -16.98 -1.02
CA ARG A 260 -18.86 -17.69 -1.10
C ARG A 260 -19.89 -16.74 -1.71
N ASN A 261 -20.56 -17.16 -2.79
CA ASN A 261 -21.55 -16.35 -3.52
C ASN A 261 -20.99 -15.04 -4.08
N PHE A 262 -19.97 -15.12 -4.94
CA PHE A 262 -19.41 -13.95 -5.61
C PHE A 262 -20.00 -13.76 -7.01
N ILE A 263 -19.87 -12.52 -7.48
CA ILE A 263 -20.00 -12.17 -8.90
C ILE A 263 -18.68 -11.60 -9.37
N GLY A 264 -18.29 -11.93 -10.59
CA GLY A 264 -17.08 -11.40 -11.22
C GLY A 264 -17.41 -10.85 -12.59
N THR A 265 -16.72 -9.79 -12.97
CA THR A 265 -16.66 -9.29 -14.33
C THR A 265 -15.33 -9.65 -14.94
N MET A 266 -15.27 -9.70 -16.27
CA MET A 266 -14.08 -10.08 -17.01
C MET A 266 -13.66 -8.94 -17.92
N GLY A 267 -12.36 -8.78 -18.11
CA GLY A 267 -11.79 -7.83 -19.05
C GLY A 267 -10.81 -8.54 -19.98
N MET A 268 -10.84 -8.14 -21.24
CA MET A 268 -9.86 -8.56 -22.25
C MET A 268 -8.92 -7.39 -22.56
N PRO A 269 -7.70 -7.64 -23.06
CA PRO A 269 -6.77 -6.60 -23.47
C PRO A 269 -7.21 -5.98 -24.81
N ILE A 270 -8.38 -5.33 -24.81
CA ILE A 270 -9.01 -4.73 -25.99
C ILE A 270 -9.13 -3.22 -25.74
N THR A 271 -8.62 -2.41 -26.68
CA THR A 271 -8.74 -0.96 -26.61
C THR A 271 -10.18 -0.51 -26.85
N ALA A 272 -10.52 0.74 -26.53
CA ALA A 272 -11.86 1.27 -26.76
C ALA A 272 -12.29 1.23 -28.24
N GLU A 273 -11.32 1.25 -29.16
CA GLU A 273 -11.51 1.15 -30.61
C GLU A 273 -11.64 -0.30 -31.10
N GLY A 274 -11.61 -1.28 -30.21
CA GLY A 274 -11.77 -2.70 -30.55
C GLY A 274 -10.49 -3.40 -31.01
N ARG A 275 -9.30 -2.83 -30.76
CA ARG A 275 -8.02 -3.48 -31.10
C ARG A 275 -7.56 -4.41 -29.97
N ASN A 276 -7.13 -5.63 -30.32
CA ASN A 276 -6.47 -6.53 -29.37
C ASN A 276 -5.02 -6.09 -29.12
N GLU A 277 -4.65 -5.94 -27.86
CA GLU A 277 -3.28 -5.76 -27.41
C GLU A 277 -2.68 -7.10 -26.96
N ASN A 278 -1.40 -7.31 -27.24
CA ASN A 278 -0.73 -8.57 -26.97
C ASN A 278 -0.27 -8.66 -25.50
N CYS A 279 -0.86 -9.57 -24.72
CA CYS A 279 -0.48 -9.86 -23.33
C CYS A 279 -0.51 -8.63 -22.39
N ASP A 280 -1.40 -7.66 -22.61
CA ASP A 280 -1.54 -6.49 -21.74
C ASP A 280 -2.51 -6.76 -20.57
N ILE A 281 -1.96 -7.25 -19.44
CA ILE A 281 -2.74 -7.50 -18.24
C ILE A 281 -3.27 -6.23 -17.58
N THR A 282 -2.58 -5.09 -17.76
CA THR A 282 -3.02 -3.80 -17.22
C THR A 282 -4.30 -3.36 -17.90
N LEU A 283 -4.35 -3.44 -19.24
CA LEU A 283 -5.56 -3.12 -20.01
C LEU A 283 -6.70 -4.11 -19.71
N ALA A 284 -6.40 -5.41 -19.60
CA ALA A 284 -7.40 -6.41 -19.25
C ALA A 284 -8.01 -6.15 -17.85
N ALA A 285 -7.17 -5.86 -16.84
CA ALA A 285 -7.61 -5.51 -15.50
C ALA A 285 -8.42 -4.21 -15.49
N ARG A 286 -7.97 -3.19 -16.24
CA ARG A 286 -8.69 -1.92 -16.43
C ARG A 286 -10.11 -2.15 -16.92
N ASN A 287 -10.25 -2.95 -17.97
CA ASN A 287 -11.55 -3.26 -18.55
C ASN A 287 -12.43 -4.08 -17.58
N ALA A 288 -11.86 -5.03 -16.83
CA ALA A 288 -12.61 -5.80 -15.82
C ALA A 288 -13.18 -4.89 -14.72
N VAL A 289 -12.39 -3.94 -14.21
CA VAL A 289 -12.84 -2.96 -13.20
C VAL A 289 -13.94 -2.06 -13.76
N ILE A 290 -13.82 -1.60 -15.02
CA ILE A 290 -14.87 -0.79 -15.68
C ILE A 290 -16.19 -1.56 -15.77
N GLU A 291 -16.15 -2.85 -16.14
CA GLU A 291 -17.35 -3.68 -16.19
C GLU A 291 -17.93 -3.92 -14.79
N MET A 292 -17.09 -4.07 -13.75
CA MET A 292 -17.58 -4.18 -12.37
C MET A 292 -18.30 -2.91 -11.93
N ILE A 293 -17.75 -1.74 -12.27
CA ILE A 293 -18.37 -0.44 -11.97
C ILE A 293 -19.76 -0.36 -12.63
N LYS A 294 -19.89 -0.73 -13.91
CA LYS A 294 -21.18 -0.74 -14.62
C LYS A 294 -22.19 -1.67 -13.94
N LEU A 295 -21.77 -2.88 -13.58
CA LEU A 295 -22.62 -3.84 -12.89
C LEU A 295 -23.10 -3.32 -11.52
N LEU A 296 -22.27 -2.58 -10.81
CA LEU A 296 -22.65 -1.93 -9.55
C LEU A 296 -23.59 -0.75 -9.78
N GLU A 297 -23.40 0.04 -10.86
CA GLU A 297 -24.33 1.09 -11.29
C GLU A 297 -25.72 0.52 -11.60
N GLU A 298 -25.82 -0.63 -12.30
CA GLU A 298 -27.07 -1.36 -12.54
C GLU A 298 -27.80 -1.76 -11.24
N ARG A 299 -27.06 -1.89 -10.14
CA ARG A 299 -27.56 -2.25 -8.81
C ARG A 299 -27.85 -1.03 -7.93
N GLY A 300 -27.77 0.18 -8.48
CA GLY A 300 -28.17 1.42 -7.81
C GLY A 300 -27.04 2.16 -7.08
N TRP A 301 -25.79 1.73 -7.24
CA TRP A 301 -24.64 2.50 -6.74
C TRP A 301 -24.32 3.68 -7.67
N SER A 302 -23.88 4.81 -7.12
CA SER A 302 -23.26 5.85 -7.95
C SER A 302 -21.95 5.32 -8.54
N ARG A 303 -21.50 5.93 -9.63
CA ARG A 303 -20.22 5.58 -10.26
C ARG A 303 -19.04 5.68 -9.30
N GLU A 304 -19.03 6.73 -8.48
CA GLU A 304 -18.00 7.00 -7.46
C GLU A 304 -18.05 5.97 -6.33
N GLN A 305 -19.24 5.63 -5.84
CA GLN A 305 -19.43 4.58 -4.84
C GLN A 305 -18.97 3.22 -5.36
N ALA A 306 -19.33 2.88 -6.60
CA ALA A 306 -18.93 1.64 -7.26
C ALA A 306 -17.41 1.54 -7.39
N TYR A 307 -16.73 2.63 -7.72
CA TYR A 307 -15.27 2.65 -7.82
C TYR A 307 -14.58 2.45 -6.46
N VAL A 308 -15.09 3.11 -5.41
CA VAL A 308 -14.60 2.89 -4.05
C VAL A 308 -14.79 1.43 -3.64
N LEU A 309 -15.95 0.83 -3.91
CA LEU A 309 -16.19 -0.59 -3.63
C LEU A 309 -15.17 -1.50 -4.31
N CYS A 310 -14.84 -1.26 -5.59
CA CYS A 310 -13.79 -2.01 -6.28
C CYS A 310 -12.40 -1.85 -5.64
N SER A 311 -12.13 -0.73 -4.96
CA SER A 311 -10.84 -0.46 -4.33
C SER A 311 -10.69 -1.05 -2.94
N VAL A 312 -11.79 -1.42 -2.27
CA VAL A 312 -11.77 -1.83 -0.85
C VAL A 312 -12.38 -3.20 -0.57
N ALA A 313 -13.23 -3.71 -1.46
CA ALA A 313 -13.90 -5.00 -1.30
C ALA A 313 -13.22 -6.08 -2.16
N VAL A 314 -13.17 -7.31 -1.61
CA VAL A 314 -12.71 -8.53 -2.30
C VAL A 314 -13.58 -9.69 -1.85
#